data_AF-A0A958GBF2-F1
#
_entry.id   AF-A0A958GBF2-F1
#
_cell.length_a   1.000
_cell.length_b   1.000
_cell.length_c   1.000
_cell.angle_alpha   90.00
_cell.angle_beta   90.00
_cell.angle_gamma   90.00
#
_symmetry.space_group_name_H-M   'P 1'
#
loop_
_entity.id
_entity.type
_entity.pdbx_description
1 polymer ?
#
loop_
_entity_poly.entity_id
_entity_poly.type
_entity_poly.pdbx_seq_one_letter_code
_entity_poly.pdbx_strand_id
1 'polypeptide(L)' 'PGMFRRSSIMVINKIDLLGTSDFDMAQVKANALSINANLKIFELSCRTGEGLDAWLDWLKQLVGEKRGE' A
#
# COMPACT_ATOMS: atom_id res chain seq x y z
N PRO A 1 -11.52 -10.69 -5.18
CA PRO A 1 -11.95 -9.30 -5.52
C PRO A 1 -12.64 -8.51 -4.39
N GLY A 2 -13.36 -9.15 -3.45
CA GLY A 2 -14.05 -8.43 -2.36
C GLY A 2 -13.14 -7.71 -1.37
N MET A 3 -11.89 -8.17 -1.21
CA MET A 3 -10.89 -7.50 -0.37
C MET A 3 -10.57 -6.09 -0.89
N PHE A 4 -10.22 -5.94 -2.17
CA PHE A 4 -9.90 -4.64 -2.77
C PHE A 4 -11.05 -3.63 -2.69
N ARG A 5 -12.30 -4.09 -2.83
CA ARG A 5 -13.49 -3.25 -2.73
C ARG A 5 -13.74 -2.69 -1.33
N ARG A 6 -13.35 -3.41 -0.27
CA ARG A 6 -13.61 -3.01 1.12
C ARG A 6 -12.41 -2.40 1.82
N SER A 7 -11.21 -2.67 1.33
CA SER A 7 -10.00 -2.12 1.90
C SER A 7 -9.88 -0.63 1.62
N SER A 8 -9.50 0.14 2.64
CA SER A 8 -9.08 1.54 2.48
C SER A 8 -7.69 1.65 1.86
N ILE A 9 -6.83 0.64 2.11
CA ILE A 9 -5.45 0.64 1.63
C ILE A 9 -5.01 -0.73 1.07
N MET A 10 -3.99 -0.71 0.23
CA MET A 10 -3.21 -1.88 -0.17
C MET A 10 -1.73 -1.62 0.10
N VAL A 11 -1.08 -2.57 0.77
CA VAL A 11 0.37 -2.55 0.99
C VAL A 11 1.02 -3.58 0.08
N ILE A 12 1.94 -3.13 -0.77
CA ILE A 12 2.80 -3.98 -1.59
C ILE A 12 4.17 -4.02 -0.93
N ASN A 13 4.47 -5.14 -0.28
CA ASN A 13 5.75 -5.36 0.39
C ASN A 13 6.74 -6.06 -0.55
N LYS A 14 8.03 -6.04 -0.18
CA LYS A 14 9.16 -6.68 -0.87
C LYS A 14 9.56 -6.01 -2.19
N ILE A 15 9.44 -4.69 -2.26
CA ILE A 15 9.88 -3.94 -3.45
C ILE A 15 11.38 -4.05 -3.71
N ASP A 16 12.16 -4.48 -2.71
CA ASP A 16 13.59 -4.83 -2.88
C ASP A 16 13.84 -6.00 -3.84
N LEU A 17 12.80 -6.74 -4.22
CA LEU A 17 12.86 -7.83 -5.20
C LEU A 17 12.48 -7.39 -6.62
N LEU A 18 12.10 -6.13 -6.85
CA LEU A 18 11.80 -5.64 -8.20
C LEU A 18 13.02 -5.81 -9.11
N GLY A 19 12.79 -6.31 -10.33
CA GLY A 19 13.85 -6.65 -11.27
C GLY A 19 14.40 -8.08 -11.14
N THR A 20 13.99 -8.86 -10.13
CA THR A 20 14.36 -10.27 -9.98
C THR A 20 13.32 -11.25 -10.54
N SER A 21 12.11 -10.76 -10.83
CA SER A 21 11.01 -11.51 -11.44
C SER A 21 10.30 -10.68 -12.52
N ASP A 22 9.34 -11.29 -13.19
CA ASP A 22 8.41 -10.67 -14.15
C ASP A 22 7.29 -9.85 -13.48
N PHE A 23 7.48 -9.43 -12.23
CA PHE A 23 6.45 -8.70 -11.49
C PHE A 23 6.30 -7.27 -12.02
N ASP A 24 5.13 -6.96 -12.57
CA ASP A 24 4.78 -5.63 -13.06
C ASP A 24 3.99 -4.84 -12.01
N MET A 25 4.70 -3.92 -11.35
CA MET A 25 4.14 -3.01 -10.35
C MET A 25 3.02 -2.11 -10.93
N ALA A 26 3.17 -1.64 -12.16
CA ALA A 26 2.18 -0.76 -12.79
C ALA A 26 0.89 -1.53 -13.10
N GLN A 27 1.01 -2.76 -13.61
CA GLN A 27 -0.14 -3.62 -13.88
C GLN A 27 -0.91 -3.95 -12.58
N VAL A 28 -0.21 -4.27 -11.50
CA VAL A 28 -0.84 -4.57 -10.20
C VAL A 28 -1.62 -3.37 -9.67
N LYS A 29 -1.04 -2.16 -9.72
CA LYS A 29 -1.73 -0.93 -9.31
C LYS A 29 -2.96 -0.64 -10.16
N ALA A 30 -2.84 -0.74 -11.49
CA ALA A 30 -3.94 -0.51 -12.41
C ALA A 30 -5.11 -1.49 -12.15
N ASN A 31 -4.79 -2.76 -11.91
CA ASN A 31 -5.79 -3.78 -11.58
C ASN A 31 -6.48 -3.52 -10.23
N ALA A 32 -5.73 -3.07 -9.21
CA ALA A 32 -6.32 -2.75 -7.91
C ALA A 32 -7.24 -1.52 -8.00
N LEU A 33 -6.80 -0.47 -8.70
CA LEU A 33 -7.54 0.78 -8.87
C LEU A 33 -8.77 0.62 -9.78
N SER A 34 -8.76 -0.31 -10.74
CA SER A 34 -9.96 -0.62 -11.54
C SER A 34 -11.08 -1.24 -10.71
N ILE A 35 -10.75 -1.86 -9.56
CA ILE A 35 -11.72 -2.41 -8.62
C ILE A 35 -12.14 -1.38 -7.56
N ASN A 36 -11.20 -0.55 -7.10
CA ASN A 36 -11.43 0.48 -6.11
C ASN A 36 -10.57 1.71 -6.40
N ALA A 37 -11.16 2.73 -7.03
CA ALA A 37 -10.47 3.97 -7.39
C ALA A 37 -10.01 4.80 -6.18
N ASN A 38 -10.58 4.55 -4.99
CA ASN A 38 -10.23 5.26 -3.75
C ASN A 38 -9.15 4.52 -2.93
N LEU A 39 -8.63 3.40 -3.43
CA LEU A 39 -7.66 2.59 -2.73
C LEU A 39 -6.30 3.31 -2.65
N LYS A 40 -5.85 3.63 -1.44
CA LYS A 40 -4.49 4.16 -1.23
C LYS A 40 -3.48 3.02 -1.27
N ILE A 41 -2.44 3.16 -2.08
CA ILE A 41 -1.43 2.12 -2.27
C ILE A 41 -0.13 2.57 -1.62
N PHE A 42 0.47 1.70 -0.80
CA PHE A 42 1.80 1.86 -0.25
C PHE A 42 2.74 0.81 -0.82
N GLU A 43 3.91 1.25 -1.23
CA GLU A 43 5.02 0.40 -1.69
C GLU A 43 6.11 0.45 -0.65
N LEU A 44 6.52 -0.72 -0.16
CA LEU A 44 7.53 -0.78 0.89
C LEU A 44 8.36 -2.06 0.86
N SER A 45 9.48 -2.03 1.56
CA SER A 45 10.22 -3.22 1.93
C SER A 45 10.44 -3.23 3.44
N CYS A 46 9.88 -4.23 4.11
CA CYS A 46 10.20 -4.47 5.51
C CYS A 46 11.67 -4.90 5.73
N ARG A 47 12.38 -5.27 4.66
CA ARG A 47 13.80 -5.67 4.73
C ARG A 47 14.72 -4.46 4.70
N THR A 48 14.50 -3.53 3.78
CA THR A 48 15.35 -2.34 3.62
C THR A 48 14.85 -1.15 4.43
N GLY A 49 13.58 -1.16 4.84
CA GLY A 49 12.91 -0.05 5.51
C GLY A 49 12.29 0.97 4.54
N GLU A 50 12.52 0.83 3.23
CA GLU A 50 11.96 1.71 2.22
C GLU A 50 10.43 1.75 2.31
N GLY A 51 9.84 2.95 2.30
CA GLY A 51 8.39 3.16 2.32
C GLY A 51 7.68 2.94 3.68
N LEU A 52 8.38 2.45 4.71
CA LEU A 52 7.77 2.23 6.03
C LEU A 52 7.33 3.54 6.69
N ASP A 53 8.12 4.61 6.61
CA ASP A 53 7.80 5.89 7.25
C ASP A 53 6.48 6.46 6.73
N ALA A 54 6.30 6.49 5.42
CA ALA A 54 5.06 6.98 4.80
C ALA A 54 3.82 6.16 5.21
N TRP A 55 3.97 4.84 5.34
CA TRP A 55 2.90 3.97 5.80
C TRP A 55 2.58 4.17 7.29
N LEU A 56 3.63 4.26 8.13
CA LEU A 56 3.49 4.46 9.57
C LEU A 56 2.90 5.83 9.90
N ASP A 57 3.31 6.89 9.20
CA ASP A 57 2.77 8.22 9.42
C ASP A 57 1.30 8.31 9.06
N TRP A 58 0.87 7.63 8.00
CA TRP A 58 -0.56 7.52 7.69
C TRP A 58 -1.34 6.78 8.78
N LEU A 59 -0.78 5.71 9.35
CA LEU A 59 -1.41 5.02 10.48
C LEU A 59 -1.49 5.92 11.73
N LYS A 60 -0.43 6.67 12.03
CA LYS A 60 -0.42 7.63 13.15
C LYS A 60 -1.50 8.70 12.97
N GLN A 61 -1.68 9.23 11.75
CA GLN A 61 -2.75 10.17 11.42
C GLN A 61 -4.14 9.58 11.73
N LEU A 62 -4.42 8.36 11.24
CA LEU A 62 -5.69 7.70 11.53
C LEU A 62 -5.93 7.47 13.03
N VAL A 63 -4.87 7.14 13.78
CA VAL A 63 -4.96 6.97 15.23
C VAL A 63 -5.24 8.30 15.92
N GLY A 64 -4.58 9.39 15.50
CA GLY A 64 -4.84 10.74 16.01
C GLY A 64 -6.29 11.18 15.75
N GLU A 65 -6.75 11.06 14.50
CA GLU A 65 -8.13 11.35 14.09
C GLU A 65 -9.15 10.57 14.93
N LYS A 66 -8.91 9.28 15.17
CA LYS A 66 -9.79 8.44 15.98
C LYS A 66 -9.80 8.81 17.47
N ARG A 67 -8.70 9.38 17.97
CA ARG A 67 -8.56 9.83 19.37
C ARG A 67 -9.10 11.25 19.58
N GLY A 68 -9.38 12.00 18.52
CA GLY A 68 -9.78 13.41 18.58
C GLY A 68 -8.61 14.35 18.90
N GLU A 69 -7.39 13.92 18.57
CA GLU A 69 -6.15 14.68 18.71
C GLU A 69 -5.85 15.51 17.45
#